data_AF-A0A1N7A8V4-F1
#
_entry.id   AF-A0A1N7A8V4-F1
#
_cell.length_a   1.000
_cell.length_b   1.000
_cell.length_c   1.000
_cell.angle_alpha   90.00
_cell.angle_beta   90.00
_cell.angle_gamma   90.00
#
_symmetry.space_group_name_H-M   'P 1'
#
loop_
_entity.id
_entity.type
_entity.pdbx_description
1 polymer ?
#
loop_
_entity_poly.entity_id
_entity_poly.type
_entity_poly.pdbx_seq_one_letter_code
_entity_poly.pdbx_strand_id
1 'polypeptide(L)'
;MGLKLEQYKRIVENTPNLIWVSGVDAKCYYFNQTWLDFRGRSLGEEYGNGWFEDGVHPDDKEECMKIYLENFNQKKRFNMVYRLQRHDGEYRWIDDTGAPFYDEAGNFAGFVGSCVDITERIRGQQYKERATQDGLTGIFNRQYFFDLMQEEYFKSVENKTPLSVIMFDVDKFKSINDNYGHLIGDQVLKSITEAVNKVIRDFDLFARYGGDEFVVGLPGTSTMAASKVAVRILESIEKVKIKKEPELAISCSIGTVTLNKENNFEELIDKADKALYSCKNDGGNCVVNFNHKFA
;
A
#
# COMPACT_ATOMS: atom_id res chain seq x y z
N MET A 1 -18.88 24.37 38.22
CA MET A 1 -17.52 24.42 38.80
C MET A 1 -16.54 24.19 37.67
N GLY A 2 -15.79 25.22 37.27
CA GLY A 2 -14.69 25.06 36.30
C GLY A 2 -13.43 24.54 36.97
N LEU A 3 -12.47 24.08 36.17
CA LEU A 3 -11.14 23.72 36.65
C LEU A 3 -10.39 24.98 37.12
N LYS A 4 -9.47 24.81 38.07
CA LYS A 4 -8.52 25.86 38.49
C LYS A 4 -7.31 25.87 37.55
N LEU A 5 -6.59 27.00 37.47
CA LEU A 5 -5.40 27.16 36.62
C LEU A 5 -4.37 26.02 36.81
N GLU A 6 -4.10 25.64 38.06
CA GLU A 6 -3.19 24.53 38.38
C GLU A 6 -3.67 23.17 37.83
N GLN A 7 -4.99 22.98 37.75
CA GLN A 7 -5.56 21.77 37.15
C GLN A 7 -5.42 21.80 35.63
N TYR A 8 -5.66 22.95 34.98
CA TYR A 8 -5.42 23.12 33.54
C TYR A 8 -3.96 22.86 33.18
N LYS A 9 -2.99 23.43 33.91
CA LYS A 9 -1.57 23.16 33.71
C LYS A 9 -1.26 21.68 33.79
N ARG A 10 -1.68 21.01 34.88
CA ARG A 10 -1.44 19.56 35.04
C ARG A 10 -2.02 18.74 33.89
N ILE A 11 -3.20 19.10 33.39
CA ILE A 11 -3.81 18.42 32.24
C ILE A 11 -2.95 18.59 30.98
N VAL A 12 -2.49 19.81 30.67
CA VAL A 12 -1.65 20.06 29.49
C VAL A 12 -0.30 19.36 29.62
N GLU A 13 0.34 19.45 30.78
CA GLU A 13 1.64 18.81 31.03
C GLU A 13 1.60 17.29 30.97
N ASN A 14 0.48 16.65 31.31
CA ASN A 14 0.34 15.18 31.34
C ASN A 14 -0.53 14.63 30.19
N THR A 15 -0.90 15.47 29.21
CA THR A 15 -1.64 15.03 28.04
C THR A 15 -0.76 14.11 27.19
N PRO A 16 -1.28 12.99 26.66
CA PRO A 16 -0.49 12.05 25.87
C PRO A 16 0.02 12.61 24.53
N ASN A 17 -0.53 13.76 24.10
CA ASN A 17 -0.09 14.46 22.90
C ASN A 17 1.05 15.42 23.22
N LEU A 18 1.92 15.61 22.22
CA LEU A 18 2.95 16.64 22.24
C LEU A 18 2.25 17.98 22.00
N ILE A 19 2.35 18.92 22.94
CA ILE A 19 1.70 20.24 22.81
C ILE A 19 2.77 21.30 22.61
N TRP A 20 2.54 22.21 21.66
CA TRP A 20 3.38 23.38 21.44
C TRP A 20 2.53 24.64 21.33
N VAL A 21 3.11 25.78 21.70
CA VAL A 21 2.50 27.10 21.51
C VAL A 21 3.52 28.06 20.92
N SER A 22 3.09 28.79 19.90
CA SER A 22 3.85 29.85 19.26
C SER A 22 3.35 31.24 19.66
N GLY A 23 4.23 32.23 19.54
CA GLY A 23 3.88 33.64 19.63
C GLY A 23 3.35 34.18 18.30
N VAL A 24 3.11 35.50 18.26
CA VAL A 24 2.64 36.23 17.06
C VAL A 24 3.70 36.36 15.96
N ASP A 25 4.94 35.97 16.25
CA ASP A 25 6.10 35.98 15.36
C ASP A 25 6.43 34.60 14.75
N ALA A 26 5.50 33.64 14.88
CA ALA A 26 5.61 32.25 14.41
C ALA A 26 6.73 31.42 15.08
N LYS A 27 7.28 31.89 16.20
CA LYS A 27 8.28 31.15 16.99
C LYS A 27 7.61 30.42 18.14
N CYS A 28 8.09 29.22 18.48
CA CYS A 28 7.50 28.38 19.52
C CYS A 28 8.15 28.64 20.88
N TYR A 29 7.34 28.90 21.89
CA TYR A 29 7.82 29.38 23.21
C TYR A 29 7.36 28.52 24.38
N TYR A 30 6.43 27.60 24.14
CA TYR A 30 6.00 26.64 25.14
C TYR A 30 5.85 25.27 24.49
N PHE A 31 6.28 24.27 25.26
CA PHE A 31 6.14 22.86 24.96
C PHE A 31 5.76 22.17 26.27
N ASN A 32 4.81 21.23 26.23
CA ASN A 32 4.45 20.48 27.43
C ASN A 32 5.53 19.43 27.78
N GLN A 33 5.45 18.89 28.99
CA GLN A 33 6.39 17.86 29.46
C GLN A 33 6.44 16.65 28.52
N THR A 34 5.31 16.20 27.97
CA THR A 34 5.26 15.12 26.98
C THR A 34 6.13 15.39 25.75
N TRP A 35 6.16 16.64 25.24
CA TRP A 35 7.05 17.03 24.15
C TRP A 35 8.52 16.97 24.56
N LEU A 36 8.85 17.54 25.73
CA LEU A 36 10.24 17.60 26.21
C LEU A 36 10.79 16.19 26.48
N ASP A 37 9.99 15.31 27.07
CA ASP A 37 10.34 13.91 27.31
C ASP A 37 10.53 13.15 25.99
N PHE A 38 9.64 13.39 25.01
CA PHE A 38 9.77 12.82 23.68
C PHE A 38 11.06 13.25 22.99
N ARG A 39 11.38 14.56 23.01
CA ARG A 39 12.59 15.11 22.38
C ARG A 39 13.86 14.82 23.17
N GLY A 40 13.77 14.60 24.48
CA GLY A 40 14.91 14.51 25.39
C GLY A 40 15.69 15.82 25.49
N ARG A 41 15.03 16.95 25.20
CA ARG A 41 15.61 18.30 25.13
C ARG A 41 14.92 19.21 26.12
N SER A 42 15.65 20.20 26.61
CA SER A 42 15.11 21.23 27.50
C SER A 42 14.24 22.23 26.73
N LEU A 43 13.36 22.94 27.45
CA LEU A 43 12.56 24.02 26.86
C LEU A 43 13.44 25.08 26.19
N GLY A 44 14.61 25.39 26.75
CA GLY A 44 15.55 26.36 26.19
C GLY A 44 16.13 25.94 24.84
N GLU A 45 16.33 24.63 24.65
CA GLU A 45 16.82 24.06 23.38
C GLU A 45 15.73 23.95 22.31
N GLU A 46 14.46 23.89 22.71
CA GLU A 46 13.31 23.88 21.78
C GLU A 46 12.83 25.30 21.45
N TYR A 47 13.15 26.28 22.30
CA TYR A 47 12.66 27.66 22.23
C TYR A 47 12.97 28.33 20.89
N GLY A 48 12.01 29.12 20.39
CA GLY A 48 12.08 29.75 19.10
C GLY A 48 11.89 28.74 17.97
N ASN A 49 12.99 28.44 17.28
CA ASN A 49 13.04 27.53 16.14
C ASN A 49 13.74 26.19 16.47
N GLY A 50 14.15 25.97 17.73
CA GLY A 50 14.95 24.80 18.09
C GLY A 50 14.25 23.46 17.78
N TRP A 51 12.92 23.42 17.93
CA TRP A 51 12.11 22.28 17.52
C TRP A 51 12.26 21.92 16.04
N PHE A 52 12.39 22.91 15.18
CA PHE A 52 12.47 22.79 13.73
C PHE A 52 13.90 22.55 13.24
N GLU A 53 14.85 23.37 13.70
CA GLU A 53 16.24 23.36 13.25
C GLU A 53 16.93 22.04 13.60
N ASP A 54 16.73 21.54 14.82
CA ASP A 54 17.40 20.32 15.31
C ASP A 54 16.47 19.10 15.30
N GLY A 55 15.15 19.29 15.17
CA GLY A 55 14.19 18.18 15.29
C GLY A 55 13.66 17.62 13.99
N VAL A 56 13.30 18.48 13.04
CA VAL A 56 12.63 18.04 11.82
C VAL A 56 13.64 17.39 10.88
N HIS A 57 13.27 16.24 10.30
CA HIS A 57 14.10 15.53 9.34
C HIS A 57 14.45 16.44 8.15
N PRO A 58 15.70 16.43 7.65
CA PRO A 58 16.16 17.33 6.58
C PRO A 58 15.23 17.38 5.36
N ASP A 59 14.79 16.22 4.85
CA ASP A 59 13.89 16.16 3.69
C ASP A 59 12.50 16.78 3.92
N ASP A 60 12.06 16.89 5.17
CA ASP A 60 10.72 17.37 5.52
C ASP A 60 10.71 18.87 5.82
N LYS A 61 11.88 19.49 5.98
CA LYS A 61 12.04 20.88 6.44
C LYS A 61 11.35 21.90 5.55
N GLU A 62 11.53 21.79 4.23
CA GLU A 62 10.99 22.76 3.27
C GLU A 62 9.46 22.78 3.28
N GLU A 63 8.83 21.61 3.12
CA GLU A 63 7.38 21.48 3.07
C GLU A 63 6.73 21.81 4.43
N CYS A 64 7.35 21.38 5.54
CA CYS A 64 6.88 21.68 6.89
C CYS A 64 6.81 23.20 7.14
N MET A 65 7.88 23.94 6.82
CA MET A 65 7.88 25.40 7.00
C MET A 65 6.91 26.12 6.08
N LYS A 66 6.79 25.65 4.83
CA LYS A 66 5.85 26.22 3.88
C LYS A 66 4.42 26.10 4.40
N ILE A 67 3.97 24.89 4.77
CA ILE A 67 2.62 24.67 5.30
C ILE A 67 2.39 25.52 6.56
N TYR A 68 3.35 25.51 7.48
CA TYR A 68 3.22 26.25 8.74
C TYR A 68 3.07 27.76 8.50
N LEU A 69 4.00 28.38 7.75
CA LEU A 69 4.01 29.84 7.54
C LEU A 69 2.84 30.33 6.68
N GLU A 70 2.45 29.58 5.65
CA GLU A 70 1.30 29.94 4.81
C GLU A 70 0.01 29.99 5.64
N ASN A 71 -0.20 29.01 6.52
CA ASN A 71 -1.39 28.94 7.37
C ASN A 71 -1.32 29.89 8.57
N PHE A 72 -0.13 30.11 9.13
CA PHE A 72 0.11 31.09 10.18
C PHE A 72 -0.27 32.50 9.73
N ASN A 73 0.23 32.92 8.55
CA ASN A 73 -0.06 34.25 7.97
C ASN A 73 -1.56 34.44 7.67
N GLN A 74 -2.24 33.37 7.26
CA GLN A 74 -3.69 33.38 7.00
C GLN A 74 -4.53 33.19 8.27
N LYS A 75 -3.92 32.89 9.42
CA LYS A 75 -4.59 32.52 10.68
C LYS A 75 -5.59 31.39 10.46
N LYS A 76 -5.19 30.37 9.70
CA LYS A 76 -5.99 29.19 9.40
C LYS A 76 -5.47 27.99 10.16
N ARG A 77 -6.40 27.11 10.57
CA ARG A 77 -6.04 25.78 11.07
C ARG A 77 -5.30 25.02 9.97
N PHE A 78 -4.25 24.30 10.35
CA PHE A 78 -3.52 23.43 9.44
C PHE A 78 -3.37 22.02 10.03
N ASN A 79 -3.00 21.10 9.17
CA ASN A 79 -2.54 19.77 9.52
C ASN A 79 -1.31 19.46 8.66
N MET A 80 -0.30 18.84 9.25
CA MET A 80 0.89 18.39 8.54
C MET A 80 1.46 17.12 9.18
N VAL A 81 2.08 16.29 8.36
CA VAL A 81 2.77 15.07 8.80
C VAL A 81 4.25 15.20 8.45
N TYR A 82 5.12 15.07 9.43
CA TYR A 82 6.58 15.17 9.25
C TYR A 82 7.32 14.25 10.22
N ARG A 83 8.60 14.02 9.96
CA ARG A 83 9.47 13.26 10.86
C ARG A 83 10.14 14.18 11.87
N LEU A 84 9.99 13.85 13.16
CA LEU A 84 10.61 14.53 14.29
C LEU A 84 11.56 13.57 15.02
N GLN A 85 12.76 14.04 15.35
CA GLN A 85 13.75 13.25 16.07
C GLN A 85 13.38 13.09 17.55
N ARG A 86 13.30 11.84 18.01
CA ARG A 86 13.10 11.48 19.42
C ARG A 86 14.43 11.53 20.20
N HIS A 87 14.36 11.53 21.52
CA HIS A 87 15.51 11.57 22.44
C HIS A 87 16.62 10.53 22.17
N ASP A 88 16.32 9.43 21.49
CA ASP A 88 17.25 8.36 21.13
C ASP A 88 17.82 8.49 19.71
N GLY A 89 17.50 9.58 19.01
CA GLY A 89 17.93 9.84 17.64
C GLY A 89 17.04 9.22 16.57
N GLU A 90 16.04 8.40 16.93
CA GLU A 90 15.08 7.83 15.97
C GLU A 90 14.14 8.91 15.44
N TYR A 91 13.96 8.97 14.13
CA TYR A 91 12.92 9.80 13.52
C TYR A 91 11.57 9.09 13.59
N ARG A 92 10.58 9.80 14.15
CA ARG A 92 9.20 9.35 14.31
C ARG A 92 8.27 10.22 13.47
N TRP A 93 7.27 9.61 12.86
CA TRP A 93 6.22 10.31 12.12
C TRP A 93 5.24 10.98 13.08
N ILE A 94 5.15 12.30 12.98
CA ILE A 94 4.31 13.15 13.81
C ILE A 94 3.21 13.73 12.94
N ASP A 95 1.96 13.50 13.36
CA ASP A 95 0.76 14.16 12.84
C ASP A 95 0.48 15.39 13.69
N ASP A 96 0.73 16.58 13.14
CA ASP A 96 0.66 17.87 13.83
C ASP A 96 -0.54 18.68 13.33
N THR A 97 -1.36 19.10 14.27
CA THR A 97 -2.49 19.99 14.01
C THR A 97 -2.35 21.27 14.80
N GLY A 98 -2.17 22.38 14.09
CA GLY A 98 -2.12 23.73 14.67
C GLY A 98 -3.39 24.54 14.41
N ALA A 99 -3.80 25.34 15.40
CA ALA A 99 -4.90 26.29 15.27
C ALA A 99 -4.53 27.66 15.89
N PRO A 100 -5.01 28.77 15.32
CA PRO A 100 -4.83 30.08 15.92
C PRO A 100 -5.60 30.16 17.24
N PHE A 101 -5.02 30.81 18.24
CA PHE A 101 -5.73 31.18 19.47
C PHE A 101 -5.61 32.69 19.72
N TYR A 102 -6.53 33.19 20.53
CA TYR A 102 -6.73 34.61 20.77
C TYR A 102 -6.72 34.87 22.28
N ASP A 103 -6.23 36.04 22.67
CA ASP A 103 -6.27 36.49 24.06
C ASP A 103 -7.70 36.85 24.51
N GLU A 104 -7.86 37.22 25.79
CA GLU A 104 -9.16 37.64 26.34
C GLU A 104 -9.74 38.88 25.66
N ALA A 105 -8.91 39.71 25.03
CA ALA A 105 -9.32 40.88 24.27
C ALA A 105 -9.65 40.57 22.79
N GLY A 106 -9.52 39.31 22.37
CA GLY A 106 -9.77 38.87 21.00
C GLY A 106 -8.63 39.17 20.03
N ASN A 107 -7.45 39.56 20.51
CA ASN A 107 -6.27 39.75 19.66
C ASN A 107 -5.61 38.41 19.37
N PHE A 108 -5.06 38.27 18.16
CA PHE A 108 -4.30 37.07 17.80
C PHE A 108 -3.10 36.90 18.73
N ALA A 109 -3.03 35.76 19.40
CA ALA A 109 -2.01 35.46 20.41
C ALA A 109 -0.97 34.43 19.91
N GLY A 110 -1.14 33.92 18.69
CA GLY A 110 -0.28 32.91 18.08
C GLY A 110 -1.06 31.63 17.75
N PHE A 111 -0.34 30.52 17.65
CA PHE A 111 -0.92 29.19 17.42
C PHE A 111 -0.66 28.27 18.59
N VAL A 112 -1.63 27.40 18.87
CA VAL A 112 -1.47 26.21 19.69
C VAL A 112 -1.55 25.00 18.78
N GLY A 113 -0.67 24.03 18.97
CA GLY A 113 -0.72 22.77 18.26
C GLY A 113 -0.67 21.56 19.17
N SER A 114 -1.15 20.46 18.62
CA SER A 114 -1.17 19.16 19.25
C SER A 114 -0.69 18.15 18.24
N CYS A 115 0.30 17.36 18.64
CA CYS A 115 0.91 16.37 17.79
C CYS A 115 0.78 14.96 18.35
N VAL A 116 0.61 14.01 17.45
CA VAL A 116 0.45 12.58 17.75
C VAL A 116 1.54 11.79 17.01
N ASP A 117 2.27 10.93 17.73
CA ASP A 117 3.18 9.97 17.10
C ASP A 117 2.36 8.88 16.39
N ILE A 118 2.41 8.88 15.05
CA ILE A 118 1.73 7.92 14.19
C ILE A 118 2.70 6.88 13.59
N THR A 119 3.93 6.79 14.09
CA THR A 119 4.97 5.91 13.53
C THR A 119 4.55 4.45 13.55
N GLU A 120 3.99 3.95 14.64
CA GLU A 120 3.56 2.54 14.73
C GLU A 120 2.36 2.26 13.81
N ARG A 121 1.51 3.25 13.56
CA ARG A 121 0.42 3.15 12.58
C ARG A 121 0.98 3.03 11.16
N ILE A 122 1.93 3.89 10.79
CA ILE A 122 2.58 3.85 9.47
C ILE A 122 3.36 2.54 9.30
N ARG A 123 4.14 2.13 10.31
CA ARG A 123 4.87 0.85 10.28
C ARG A 123 3.92 -0.32 10.14
N GLY A 124 2.87 -0.37 10.95
CA GLY A 124 1.86 -1.43 10.88
C GLY A 124 1.20 -1.51 9.50
N GLN A 125 0.91 -0.37 8.88
CA GLN A 125 0.37 -0.33 7.53
C GLN A 125 1.39 -0.84 6.49
N GLN A 126 2.64 -0.36 6.54
CA GLN A 126 3.69 -0.82 5.63
C GLN A 126 4.01 -2.31 5.80
N TYR A 127 3.98 -2.83 7.03
CA TYR A 127 4.14 -4.26 7.29
C TYR A 127 2.99 -5.06 6.69
N LYS A 128 1.74 -4.58 6.82
CA LYS A 128 0.60 -5.23 6.16
C LYS A 128 0.74 -5.23 4.65
N GLU A 129 1.04 -4.07 4.05
CA GLU A 129 1.24 -3.96 2.59
C GLU A 129 2.35 -4.91 2.11
N ARG A 130 3.50 -4.95 2.79
CA ARG A 130 4.60 -5.89 2.45
C ARG A 130 4.23 -7.35 2.68
N ALA A 131 3.42 -7.64 3.69
CA ALA A 131 2.96 -9.00 3.98
C ALA A 131 1.92 -9.48 2.98
N THR A 132 1.17 -8.58 2.32
CA THR A 132 0.07 -8.96 1.42
C THR A 132 0.36 -8.74 -0.06
N GLN A 133 1.27 -7.83 -0.43
CA GLN A 133 1.52 -7.43 -1.82
C GLN A 133 2.89 -7.88 -2.33
N ASP A 134 2.99 -8.06 -3.64
CA ASP A 134 4.24 -8.23 -4.38
C ASP A 134 4.93 -6.87 -4.55
N GLY A 135 6.19 -6.77 -4.14
CA GLY A 135 6.91 -5.49 -4.10
C GLY A 135 7.17 -4.84 -5.46
N LEU A 136 7.07 -5.58 -6.57
CA LEU A 136 7.26 -5.03 -7.92
C LEU A 136 5.95 -4.56 -8.55
N THR A 137 4.91 -5.40 -8.46
CA THR A 137 3.65 -5.25 -9.21
C THR A 137 2.52 -4.64 -8.37
N GLY A 138 2.61 -4.67 -7.04
CA GLY A 138 1.62 -4.10 -6.12
C GLY A 138 0.32 -4.90 -5.98
N ILE A 139 0.13 -5.97 -6.77
CA ILE A 139 -0.94 -6.95 -6.56
C ILE A 139 -0.59 -7.90 -5.42
N PHE A 140 -1.47 -8.83 -5.08
CA PHE A 140 -1.21 -9.75 -3.99
C PHE A 140 0.07 -10.58 -4.24
N ASN A 141 0.79 -10.88 -3.17
CA ASN A 141 1.84 -11.88 -3.23
C ASN A 141 1.23 -13.30 -3.16
N ARG A 142 2.04 -14.29 -3.48
CA ARG A 142 1.64 -15.70 -3.44
C ARG A 142 1.05 -16.11 -2.08
N GLN A 143 1.69 -15.77 -0.96
CA GLN A 143 1.23 -16.22 0.35
C GLN A 143 -0.18 -15.71 0.65
N TYR A 144 -0.41 -14.41 0.46
CA TYR A 144 -1.69 -13.80 0.74
C TYR A 144 -2.80 -14.28 -0.21
N PHE A 145 -2.45 -14.56 -1.47
CA PHE A 145 -3.37 -15.22 -2.40
C PHE A 145 -3.81 -16.59 -1.90
N PHE A 146 -2.88 -17.41 -1.41
CA PHE A 146 -3.19 -18.74 -0.87
C PHE A 146 -4.15 -18.64 0.32
N ASP A 147 -3.88 -17.73 1.25
CA ASP A 147 -4.73 -17.53 2.43
C ASP A 147 -6.16 -17.15 2.02
N LEU A 148 -6.32 -16.16 1.13
CA LEU A 148 -7.64 -15.71 0.66
C LEU A 148 -8.36 -16.77 -0.18
N MET A 149 -7.66 -17.46 -1.08
CA MET A 149 -8.26 -18.50 -1.91
C MET A 149 -8.68 -19.72 -1.09
N GLN A 150 -7.96 -20.04 -0.02
CA GLN A 150 -8.36 -21.13 0.87
C GLN A 150 -9.68 -20.80 1.58
N GLU A 151 -9.89 -19.54 2.01
CA GLU A 151 -11.19 -19.09 2.52
C GLU A 151 -12.30 -19.18 1.46
N GLU A 152 -12.04 -18.72 0.23
CA GLU A 152 -13.00 -18.78 -0.88
C GLU A 152 -13.33 -20.22 -1.29
N TYR A 153 -12.36 -21.13 -1.18
CA TYR A 153 -12.57 -22.57 -1.37
C TYR A 153 -13.57 -23.11 -0.36
N PHE A 154 -13.38 -22.86 0.94
CA PHE A 154 -14.30 -23.35 1.97
C PHE A 154 -15.72 -22.80 1.78
N LYS A 155 -15.84 -21.49 1.51
CA LYS A 155 -17.14 -20.85 1.20
C LYS A 155 -17.81 -21.48 -0.02
N SER A 156 -17.03 -21.80 -1.05
CA SER A 156 -17.55 -22.37 -2.29
C SER A 156 -18.02 -23.82 -2.12
N VAL A 157 -17.29 -24.62 -1.34
CA VAL A 157 -17.70 -25.98 -0.98
C VAL A 157 -18.99 -25.96 -0.16
N GLU A 158 -19.06 -25.10 0.86
CA GLU A 158 -20.23 -24.97 1.74
C GLU A 158 -21.47 -24.52 0.95
N ASN A 159 -21.35 -23.46 0.16
CA ASN A 159 -22.46 -22.85 -0.57
C ASN A 159 -22.75 -23.51 -1.93
N LYS A 160 -21.94 -24.49 -2.34
CA LYS A 160 -22.01 -25.15 -3.65
C LYS A 160 -21.92 -24.14 -4.81
N THR A 161 -21.13 -23.09 -4.65
CA THR A 161 -20.87 -22.10 -5.69
C THR A 161 -19.61 -22.48 -6.47
N PRO A 162 -19.55 -22.19 -7.77
CA PRO A 162 -18.37 -22.51 -8.56
C PRO A 162 -17.19 -21.60 -8.17
N LEU A 163 -15.99 -22.15 -8.14
CA LEU A 163 -14.74 -21.41 -7.93
C LEU A 163 -13.77 -21.80 -9.03
N SER A 164 -13.23 -20.82 -9.75
CA SER A 164 -12.24 -21.11 -10.81
C SER A 164 -10.90 -20.47 -10.49
N VAL A 165 -9.84 -21.07 -11.00
CA VAL A 165 -8.47 -20.55 -10.95
C VAL A 165 -7.96 -20.42 -12.37
N ILE A 166 -7.28 -19.31 -12.63
CA ILE A 166 -6.48 -19.07 -13.82
C ILE A 166 -5.03 -18.94 -13.36
N MET A 167 -4.12 -19.72 -13.94
CA MET A 167 -2.68 -19.49 -13.83
C MET A 167 -2.14 -19.12 -15.19
N PHE A 168 -1.24 -18.14 -15.24
CA PHE A 168 -0.61 -17.75 -16.49
C PHE A 168 0.83 -17.29 -16.32
N ASP A 169 1.58 -17.40 -17.39
CA ASP A 169 3.01 -17.11 -17.45
C ASP A 169 3.33 -16.30 -18.70
N VAL A 170 4.25 -15.35 -18.58
CA VAL A 170 4.69 -14.51 -19.69
C VAL A 170 5.62 -15.28 -20.61
N ASP A 171 5.20 -15.48 -21.87
CA ASP A 171 5.97 -16.29 -22.80
C ASP A 171 7.34 -15.65 -23.06
N LYS A 172 8.40 -16.46 -22.98
CA LYS A 172 9.79 -16.06 -23.28
C LYS A 172 10.26 -14.86 -22.46
N PHE A 173 9.76 -14.67 -21.23
CA PHE A 173 10.17 -13.53 -20.38
C PHE A 173 11.68 -13.46 -20.14
N LYS A 174 12.35 -14.60 -19.99
CA LYS A 174 13.81 -14.64 -19.89
C LYS A 174 14.49 -13.99 -21.11
N SER A 175 14.03 -14.29 -22.32
CA SER A 175 14.54 -13.68 -23.54
C SER A 175 14.26 -12.18 -23.60
N ILE A 176 13.14 -11.71 -23.04
CA ILE A 176 12.87 -10.27 -22.90
C ILE A 176 13.92 -9.62 -22.00
N ASN A 177 14.20 -10.21 -20.83
CA ASN A 177 15.23 -9.70 -19.93
C ASN A 177 16.63 -9.72 -20.56
N ASP A 178 16.97 -10.81 -21.25
CA ASP A 178 18.31 -10.98 -21.85
C ASP A 178 18.53 -9.97 -23.01
N ASN A 179 17.49 -9.63 -23.76
CA ASN A 179 17.59 -8.72 -24.92
C ASN A 179 17.38 -7.24 -24.58
N TYR A 180 16.51 -6.92 -23.60
CA TYR A 180 16.07 -5.55 -23.30
C TYR A 180 16.42 -5.08 -21.88
N GLY A 181 16.94 -5.98 -21.04
CA GLY A 181 17.32 -5.71 -19.67
C GLY A 181 16.17 -5.81 -18.66
N HIS A 182 16.53 -6.03 -17.39
CA HIS A 182 15.58 -6.23 -16.29
C HIS A 182 14.59 -5.08 -16.09
N LEU A 183 14.99 -3.83 -16.36
CA LEU A 183 14.08 -2.68 -16.24
C LEU A 183 12.92 -2.74 -17.25
N ILE A 184 13.14 -3.34 -18.43
CA ILE A 184 12.07 -3.56 -19.42
C ILE A 184 11.21 -4.75 -18.98
N GLY A 185 11.81 -5.83 -18.47
CA GLY A 185 11.06 -6.93 -17.87
C GLY A 185 10.13 -6.47 -16.74
N ASP A 186 10.61 -5.62 -15.84
CA ASP A 186 9.82 -5.03 -14.76
C ASP A 186 8.65 -4.19 -15.29
N GLN A 187 8.85 -3.45 -16.39
CA GLN A 187 7.78 -2.70 -17.06
C GLN A 187 6.75 -3.64 -17.69
N VAL A 188 7.19 -4.73 -18.31
CA VAL A 188 6.28 -5.76 -18.86
C VAL A 188 5.37 -6.31 -17.77
N LEU A 189 5.94 -6.72 -16.63
CA LEU A 189 5.16 -7.27 -15.51
C LEU A 189 4.15 -6.24 -14.98
N LYS A 190 4.55 -4.98 -14.79
CA LYS A 190 3.65 -3.91 -14.35
C LYS A 190 2.52 -3.63 -15.35
N SER A 191 2.83 -3.56 -16.64
CA SER A 191 1.83 -3.30 -17.67
C SER A 191 0.86 -4.48 -17.85
N ILE A 192 1.32 -5.71 -17.67
CA ILE A 192 0.45 -6.89 -17.60
C ILE A 192 -0.51 -6.77 -16.42
N THR A 193 0.00 -6.43 -15.24
CA THR A 193 -0.83 -6.22 -14.05
C THR A 193 -1.95 -5.20 -14.29
N GLU A 194 -1.63 -4.06 -14.90
CA GLU A 194 -2.62 -3.04 -15.29
C GLU A 194 -3.64 -3.55 -16.32
N ALA A 195 -3.18 -4.34 -17.29
CA ALA A 195 -4.02 -4.92 -18.34
C ALA A 195 -5.01 -5.96 -17.78
N VAL A 196 -4.59 -6.79 -16.82
CA VAL A 196 -5.44 -7.79 -16.17
C VAL A 196 -6.45 -7.15 -15.22
N ASN A 197 -6.04 -6.14 -14.42
CA ASN A 197 -6.93 -5.42 -13.52
C ASN A 197 -8.12 -4.75 -14.22
N LYS A 198 -8.00 -4.42 -15.52
CA LYS A 198 -9.11 -3.88 -16.34
C LYS A 198 -10.10 -4.95 -16.80
N VAL A 199 -9.74 -6.22 -16.71
CA VAL A 199 -10.53 -7.37 -17.22
C VAL A 199 -11.27 -8.09 -16.11
N ILE A 200 -10.64 -8.22 -14.94
CA ILE A 200 -11.20 -8.90 -13.77
C ILE A 200 -12.11 -7.97 -12.96
N ARG A 201 -12.88 -8.53 -12.03
CA ARG A 201 -13.79 -7.79 -11.14
C ARG A 201 -13.07 -7.42 -9.85
N ASP A 202 -13.57 -6.41 -9.14
CA ASP A 202 -12.97 -5.92 -7.88
C ASP A 202 -12.83 -6.98 -6.78
N PHE A 203 -13.67 -8.02 -6.81
CA PHE A 203 -13.66 -9.13 -5.84
C PHE A 203 -12.94 -10.39 -6.37
N ASP A 204 -12.42 -10.36 -7.60
CA ASP A 204 -11.53 -11.42 -8.08
C ASP A 204 -10.16 -11.26 -7.41
N LEU A 205 -9.52 -12.37 -7.09
CA LEU A 205 -8.23 -12.37 -6.40
C LEU A 205 -7.12 -12.39 -7.45
N PHE A 206 -6.19 -11.46 -7.42
CA PHE A 206 -5.10 -11.41 -8.40
C PHE A 206 -3.75 -11.27 -7.71
N ALA A 207 -2.82 -12.16 -8.07
CA ALA A 207 -1.52 -12.24 -7.43
C ALA A 207 -0.41 -12.61 -8.40
N ARG A 208 0.81 -12.20 -8.05
CA ARG A 208 2.03 -12.70 -8.67
C ARG A 208 2.47 -13.96 -7.93
N TYR A 209 2.49 -15.07 -8.64
CA TYR A 209 2.81 -16.38 -8.08
C TYR A 209 4.32 -16.55 -7.87
N GLY A 210 5.12 -16.06 -8.80
CA GLY A 210 6.58 -16.00 -8.72
C GLY A 210 7.19 -15.70 -10.08
N GLY A 211 8.31 -14.96 -10.14
CA GLY A 211 8.96 -14.65 -11.42
C GLY A 211 8.01 -13.97 -12.41
N ASP A 212 7.73 -14.62 -13.53
CA ASP A 212 6.82 -14.25 -14.61
C ASP A 212 5.44 -14.91 -14.53
N GLU A 213 5.16 -15.64 -13.45
CA GLU A 213 3.91 -16.35 -13.22
C GLU A 213 2.93 -15.53 -12.37
N PHE A 214 1.66 -15.62 -12.76
CA PHE A 214 0.54 -14.93 -12.14
C PHE A 214 -0.62 -15.90 -11.93
N VAL A 215 -1.48 -15.57 -10.95
CA VAL A 215 -2.67 -16.36 -10.63
C VAL A 215 -3.87 -15.46 -10.37
N VAL A 216 -5.02 -15.88 -10.89
CA VAL A 216 -6.32 -15.24 -10.65
C VAL A 216 -7.29 -16.24 -10.04
N GLY A 217 -7.86 -15.90 -8.90
CA GLY A 217 -8.98 -16.58 -8.26
C GLY A 217 -10.30 -15.94 -8.67
N LEU A 218 -11.26 -16.75 -9.10
CA LEU A 218 -12.55 -16.31 -9.61
C LEU A 218 -13.69 -16.94 -8.80
N PRO A 219 -14.03 -16.39 -7.62
CA PRO A 219 -15.19 -16.83 -6.85
C PRO A 219 -16.49 -16.71 -7.65
N GLY A 220 -17.42 -17.64 -7.44
CA GLY A 220 -18.72 -17.67 -8.13
C GLY A 220 -18.65 -17.85 -9.65
N THR A 221 -17.54 -18.38 -10.19
CA THR A 221 -17.30 -18.40 -11.64
C THR A 221 -17.20 -19.82 -12.18
N SER A 222 -18.09 -20.14 -13.13
CA SER A 222 -18.12 -21.44 -13.81
C SER A 222 -17.00 -21.60 -14.83
N THR A 223 -16.74 -22.83 -15.25
CA THR A 223 -15.72 -23.19 -16.26
C THR A 223 -15.82 -22.39 -17.55
N MET A 224 -17.04 -22.24 -18.08
CA MET A 224 -17.26 -21.48 -19.31
C MET A 224 -17.02 -19.98 -19.11
N ALA A 225 -17.41 -19.42 -17.95
CA ALA A 225 -17.16 -18.02 -17.64
C ALA A 225 -15.67 -17.75 -17.40
N ALA A 226 -14.97 -18.63 -16.67
CA ALA A 226 -13.54 -18.55 -16.44
C ALA A 226 -12.74 -18.61 -17.75
N SER A 227 -13.13 -19.49 -18.66
CA SER A 227 -12.51 -19.56 -20.00
C SER A 227 -12.66 -18.26 -20.78
N LYS A 228 -13.83 -17.59 -20.70
CA LYS A 228 -14.04 -16.26 -21.31
C LYS A 228 -13.17 -15.18 -20.65
N VAL A 229 -13.03 -15.21 -19.32
CA VAL A 229 -12.14 -14.28 -18.61
C VAL A 229 -10.69 -14.49 -19.05
N ALA A 230 -10.22 -15.74 -19.11
CA ALA A 230 -8.88 -16.09 -19.57
C ALA A 230 -8.59 -15.59 -20.99
N VAL A 231 -9.52 -15.77 -21.93
CA VAL A 231 -9.36 -15.24 -23.30
C VAL A 231 -9.26 -13.71 -23.29
N ARG A 232 -10.10 -13.01 -22.50
CA ARG A 232 -9.99 -11.55 -22.39
C ARG A 232 -8.68 -11.10 -21.74
N ILE A 233 -8.15 -11.86 -20.79
CA ILE A 233 -6.83 -11.60 -20.19
C ILE A 233 -5.75 -11.71 -21.27
N LEU A 234 -5.74 -12.80 -22.04
CA LEU A 234 -4.81 -13.01 -23.14
C LEU A 234 -4.85 -11.84 -24.14
N GLU A 235 -6.04 -11.52 -24.66
CA GLU A 235 -6.25 -10.43 -25.62
C GLU A 235 -5.87 -9.04 -25.06
N SER A 236 -6.01 -8.83 -23.74
CA SER A 236 -5.62 -7.59 -23.07
C SER A 236 -4.10 -7.47 -22.98
N ILE A 237 -3.42 -8.59 -22.66
CA ILE A 237 -1.96 -8.68 -22.59
C ILE A 237 -1.31 -8.49 -23.96
N GLU A 238 -1.85 -9.10 -25.02
CA GLU A 238 -1.34 -8.94 -26.39
C GLU A 238 -1.37 -7.49 -26.89
N LYS A 239 -2.26 -6.65 -26.30
CA LYS A 239 -2.38 -5.22 -26.62
C LYS A 239 -1.45 -4.34 -25.79
N VAL A 240 -0.73 -4.89 -24.81
CA VAL A 240 0.22 -4.14 -24.00
C VAL A 240 1.35 -3.60 -24.87
N LYS A 241 1.69 -2.33 -24.65
CA LYS A 241 2.79 -1.65 -25.34
C LYS A 241 3.72 -1.01 -24.31
N ILE A 242 5.01 -1.30 -24.43
CA ILE A 242 6.03 -0.72 -23.56
C ILE A 242 6.52 0.57 -24.20
N LYS A 243 6.43 1.69 -23.48
CA LYS A 243 6.75 3.02 -24.02
C LYS A 243 8.15 3.11 -24.64
N LYS A 244 9.13 2.42 -24.04
CA LYS A 244 10.52 2.38 -24.52
C LYS A 244 10.71 1.39 -25.68
N GLU A 245 9.86 0.38 -25.79
CA GLU A 245 9.95 -0.73 -26.76
C GLU A 245 8.56 -1.03 -27.35
N PRO A 246 8.00 -0.16 -28.21
CA PRO A 246 6.63 -0.28 -28.69
C PRO A 246 6.40 -1.47 -29.64
N GLU A 247 7.47 -1.98 -30.24
CA GLU A 247 7.43 -3.16 -31.12
C GLU A 247 7.57 -4.48 -30.36
N LEU A 248 7.84 -4.45 -29.04
CA LEU A 248 7.90 -5.65 -28.23
C LEU A 248 6.51 -6.31 -28.17
N ALA A 249 6.41 -7.49 -28.75
CA ALA A 249 5.22 -8.33 -28.64
C ALA A 249 5.27 -9.11 -27.32
N ILE A 250 4.17 -9.06 -26.57
CA ILE A 250 4.01 -9.74 -25.29
C ILE A 250 2.86 -10.72 -25.46
N SER A 251 3.08 -11.98 -25.07
CA SER A 251 2.06 -13.01 -25.02
C SER A 251 2.15 -13.77 -23.69
N CYS A 252 1.13 -14.55 -23.39
CA CYS A 252 1.15 -15.42 -22.23
C CYS A 252 0.52 -16.78 -22.53
N SER A 253 0.99 -17.78 -21.80
CA SER A 253 0.36 -19.09 -21.72
C SER A 253 -0.60 -19.10 -20.54
N ILE A 254 -1.81 -19.62 -20.70
CA ILE A 254 -2.85 -19.60 -19.66
C ILE A 254 -3.43 -21.01 -19.42
N GLY A 255 -3.40 -21.46 -18.17
CA GLY A 255 -4.11 -22.62 -17.66
C GLY A 255 -5.31 -22.23 -16.82
N THR A 256 -6.43 -22.93 -16.98
CA THR A 256 -7.67 -22.68 -16.22
C THR A 256 -8.22 -23.96 -15.63
N VAL A 257 -8.86 -23.88 -14.47
CA VAL A 257 -9.56 -25.00 -13.84
C VAL A 257 -10.71 -24.49 -12.98
N THR A 258 -11.73 -25.32 -12.81
CA THR A 258 -12.86 -25.03 -11.92
C THR A 258 -12.98 -26.12 -10.87
N LEU A 259 -13.25 -25.70 -9.64
CA LEU A 259 -13.54 -26.57 -8.51
C LEU A 259 -14.62 -27.59 -8.87
N ASN A 260 -14.32 -28.84 -8.58
CA ASN A 260 -15.24 -29.97 -8.58
C ASN A 260 -15.24 -30.61 -7.18
N LYS A 261 -16.13 -31.58 -6.95
CA LYS A 261 -16.32 -32.22 -5.65
C LYS A 261 -15.10 -33.01 -5.13
N GLU A 262 -14.14 -33.30 -5.99
CA GLU A 262 -13.01 -34.18 -5.67
C GLU A 262 -11.74 -33.41 -5.32
N ASN A 263 -11.69 -32.10 -5.56
CA ASN A 263 -10.46 -31.34 -5.37
C ASN A 263 -10.39 -30.64 -4.03
N ASN A 264 -9.26 -30.83 -3.34
CA ASN A 264 -8.78 -29.88 -2.36
C ASN A 264 -8.20 -28.63 -3.07
N PHE A 265 -7.89 -27.61 -2.27
CA PHE A 265 -7.37 -26.35 -2.79
C PHE A 265 -6.02 -26.52 -3.50
N GLU A 266 -5.11 -27.32 -2.95
CA GLU A 266 -3.78 -27.55 -3.51
C GLU A 266 -3.84 -28.22 -4.89
N GLU A 267 -4.75 -29.20 -5.06
CA GLU A 267 -5.03 -29.83 -6.35
C GLU A 267 -5.60 -28.86 -7.38
N LEU A 268 -6.36 -27.85 -6.95
CA LEU A 268 -6.88 -26.83 -7.86
C LEU A 268 -5.73 -26.01 -8.45
N ILE A 269 -4.74 -25.64 -7.63
CA ILE A 269 -3.54 -24.93 -8.11
C ILE A 269 -2.70 -25.85 -9.02
N ASP A 270 -2.44 -27.09 -8.61
CA ASP A 270 -1.67 -28.06 -9.41
C ASP A 270 -2.31 -28.36 -10.77
N LYS A 271 -3.65 -28.43 -10.84
CA LYS A 271 -4.37 -28.61 -12.11
C LYS A 271 -4.30 -27.38 -13.02
N ALA A 272 -4.36 -26.18 -12.46
CA ALA A 272 -4.18 -24.95 -13.22
C ALA A 272 -2.76 -24.88 -13.82
N ASP A 273 -1.75 -25.24 -13.03
CA ASP A 273 -0.36 -25.32 -13.45
C ASP A 273 -0.13 -26.36 -14.56
N LYS A 274 -0.72 -27.56 -14.44
CA LYS A 274 -0.67 -28.58 -15.51
C LYS A 274 -1.30 -28.10 -16.82
N ALA A 275 -2.42 -27.38 -16.75
CA ALA A 275 -3.03 -26.79 -17.94
C ALA A 275 -2.14 -25.69 -18.57
N LEU A 276 -1.52 -24.86 -17.73
CA LEU A 276 -0.55 -23.85 -18.16
C LEU A 276 0.66 -24.50 -18.86
N TYR A 277 1.22 -25.55 -18.26
CA TYR A 277 2.33 -26.30 -18.82
C TYR A 277 1.97 -26.93 -20.18
N SER A 278 0.75 -27.46 -20.33
CA SER A 278 0.25 -27.94 -21.62
C SER A 278 0.24 -26.83 -22.68
N CYS A 279 -0.20 -25.62 -22.32
CA CYS A 279 -0.21 -24.48 -23.23
C CYS A 279 1.21 -24.09 -23.67
N LYS A 280 2.19 -24.09 -22.74
CA LYS A 280 3.60 -23.81 -23.09
C LYS A 280 4.17 -24.83 -24.08
N ASN A 281 3.84 -26.12 -23.91
CA ASN A 281 4.31 -27.17 -24.82
C ASN A 281 3.69 -27.11 -26.22
N ASP A 282 2.49 -26.56 -26.34
CA ASP A 282 1.79 -26.38 -27.62
C ASP A 282 2.20 -25.08 -28.35
N GLY A 283 3.27 -24.42 -27.90
CA GLY A 283 3.86 -23.24 -28.54
C GLY A 283 3.55 -21.90 -27.86
N GLY A 284 2.80 -21.93 -26.75
CA GLY A 284 2.41 -20.75 -25.97
C GLY A 284 1.31 -19.92 -26.62
N ASN A 285 1.08 -18.71 -26.10
CA ASN A 285 0.02 -17.80 -26.53
C ASN A 285 -1.38 -18.46 -26.66
N CYS A 286 -1.79 -19.20 -25.63
CA CYS A 286 -3.03 -19.96 -25.64
C CYS A 286 -3.75 -19.97 -24.29
N VAL A 287 -5.00 -20.43 -24.32
CA VAL A 287 -5.79 -20.74 -23.13
C VAL A 287 -6.13 -22.22 -23.14
N VAL A 288 -5.72 -22.94 -22.10
CA VAL A 288 -6.04 -24.35 -21.89
C VAL A 288 -6.91 -24.50 -20.65
N ASN A 289 -7.97 -25.29 -20.77
CA ASN A 289 -8.80 -25.67 -19.65
C ASN A 289 -8.44 -27.09 -19.18
N PHE A 290 -8.17 -27.25 -17.89
CA PHE A 290 -7.95 -28.55 -17.29
C PHE A 290 -9.26 -29.34 -17.29
N ASN A 291 -9.46 -30.13 -18.34
CA ASN A 291 -10.58 -31.06 -18.42
C ASN A 291 -10.19 -32.40 -17.78
N HIS A 292 -11.09 -32.99 -17.00
CA HIS A 292 -10.97 -34.31 -16.34
C HIS A 292 -10.70 -35.52 -17.26
N LYS A 293 -10.41 -35.34 -18.55
CA LYS A 293 -10.11 -36.45 -19.45
C LYS A 293 -8.64 -36.85 -19.39
N PHE A 294 -8.23 -37.37 -18.24
CA PHE A 294 -7.22 -38.43 -18.21
C PHE A 294 -7.92 -39.64 -17.58
N ALA A 295 -8.09 -40.66 -18.43
CA ALA A 295 -8.67 -41.95 -18.11
C ALA A 295 -7.84 -42.69 -17.04
#